data_AF-A0A920L7X9-F1
#
_entry.id   AF-A0A920L7X9-F1
#
_cell.length_a   1.000
_cell.length_b   1.000
_cell.length_c   1.000
_cell.angle_alpha   90.00
_cell.angle_beta   90.00
_cell.angle_gamma   90.00
#
_symmetry.space_group_name_H-M   'P 1'
#
loop_
_entity.id
_entity.type
_entity.pdbx_description
1 polymer ?
#
loop_
_entity_poly.entity_id
_entity_poly.type
_entity_poly.pdbx_seq_one_letter_code
_entity_poly.pdbx_strand_id
1 'polypeptide(L)'
;MNTNIGNSTISSTIEEEVEKMIWATKWGSDTLMDLSTGKNIHETREWIIRNSPIPVGTVPIYQALEKVKGRVKNLNWEIYKETLVEQAEQGVDYFTIHAGVLKEYIGLTKNRTTE
;
A
#
# COMPACT_ATOMS: atom_id res chain seq x y z
N MET A 1 1.80 7.40 -16.18
CA MET A 1 1.04 6.15 -15.98
C MET A 1 1.57 5.48 -14.73
N ASN A 2 0.67 4.98 -13.87
CA ASN A 2 1.03 4.29 -12.62
C ASN A 2 0.76 2.79 -12.75
N THR A 3 1.68 1.95 -12.26
CA THR A 3 1.45 0.49 -12.17
C THR A 3 1.29 0.06 -10.72
N ASN A 4 0.18 -0.63 -10.42
CA ASN A 4 -0.02 -1.25 -9.12
C ASN A 4 0.56 -2.67 -9.12
N ILE A 5 1.40 -2.94 -8.14
CA ILE A 5 1.91 -4.28 -7.83
C ILE A 5 1.60 -4.58 -6.35
N GLY A 6 2.02 -5.74 -5.85
CA GLY A 6 1.87 -6.10 -4.45
C GLY A 6 1.55 -7.58 -4.26
N ASN A 7 2.11 -8.14 -3.19
CA ASN A 7 1.77 -9.48 -2.77
C ASN A 7 0.37 -9.54 -2.12
N SER A 8 -0.19 -10.74 -2.07
CA SER A 8 -1.44 -10.96 -1.34
C SER A 8 -1.27 -12.15 -0.39
N THR A 9 -2.22 -12.32 0.53
CA THR A 9 -2.26 -13.50 1.41
C THR A 9 -2.33 -14.83 0.67
N ILE A 10 -2.66 -14.82 -0.63
CA ILE A 10 -2.89 -16.02 -1.44
C ILE A 10 -1.77 -16.22 -2.49
N SER A 11 -0.99 -15.18 -2.83
CA SER A 11 -0.01 -15.26 -3.91
C SER A 11 1.10 -14.21 -3.83
N SER A 12 2.20 -14.54 -4.50
CA SER A 12 3.37 -13.72 -4.79
C SER A 12 4.51 -13.74 -3.76
N THR A 13 5.73 -13.97 -4.25
CA THR A 13 6.97 -13.87 -3.47
C THR A 13 7.63 -12.50 -3.65
N ILE A 14 8.65 -12.19 -2.84
CA ILE A 14 9.41 -10.94 -2.96
C ILE A 14 10.04 -10.84 -4.35
N GLU A 15 10.60 -11.94 -4.86
CA GLU A 15 11.24 -12.01 -6.17
C GLU A 15 10.25 -11.70 -7.30
N GLU A 16 9.04 -12.25 -7.23
CA GLU A 16 7.99 -11.98 -8.21
C GLU A 16 7.55 -10.52 -8.19
N GLU A 17 7.47 -9.88 -7.01
CA GLU A 17 7.14 -8.45 -6.92
C GLU A 17 8.25 -7.54 -7.47
N VAL A 18 9.52 -7.89 -7.22
CA VAL A 18 10.66 -7.18 -7.82
C VAL A 18 10.66 -7.36 -9.34
N GLU A 19 10.38 -8.57 -9.86
CA GLU A 19 10.28 -8.80 -11.30
C GLU A 19 9.16 -7.98 -11.93
N LYS A 20 7.98 -7.92 -11.30
CA LYS A 20 6.87 -7.06 -11.75
C LYS A 20 7.26 -5.60 -11.79
N MET A 21 8.01 -5.10 -10.80
CA MET A 21 8.52 -3.73 -10.78
C MET A 21 9.49 -3.47 -11.96
N ILE A 22 10.42 -4.39 -12.23
CA ILE A 22 11.35 -4.28 -13.36
C ILE A 22 10.55 -4.26 -14.67
N TRP A 23 9.58 -5.16 -14.81
CA TRP A 23 8.75 -5.27 -16.00
C TRP A 23 7.93 -4.01 -16.23
N ALA A 24 7.26 -3.50 -15.20
CA ALA A 24 6.47 -2.27 -15.28
C ALA A 24 7.33 -1.08 -15.71
N THR A 25 8.50 -0.90 -15.09
CA THR A 25 9.45 0.16 -15.43
C THR A 25 9.91 0.03 -16.89
N LYS A 26 10.29 -1.18 -17.31
CA LYS A 26 10.76 -1.46 -18.68
C LYS A 26 9.72 -1.09 -19.74
N TRP A 27 8.43 -1.26 -19.45
CA TRP A 27 7.34 -0.96 -20.37
C TRP A 27 6.74 0.45 -20.20
N GLY A 28 7.43 1.34 -19.49
CA GLY A 28 7.10 2.77 -19.45
C GLY A 28 6.16 3.18 -18.32
N SER A 29 6.19 2.49 -17.19
CA SER A 29 5.54 2.99 -15.97
C SER A 29 6.31 4.20 -15.43
N ASP A 30 5.60 5.28 -15.11
CA ASP A 30 6.18 6.52 -14.57
C ASP A 30 6.26 6.50 -13.03
N THR A 31 5.34 5.78 -12.39
CA THR A 31 5.31 5.55 -10.94
C THR A 31 4.80 4.14 -10.66
N LEU A 32 5.12 3.59 -9.49
CA LEU A 32 4.54 2.34 -9.04
C LEU A 32 3.87 2.51 -7.68
N MET A 33 2.90 1.66 -7.38
CA MET A 33 2.40 1.49 -6.02
C MET A 33 2.57 0.06 -5.54
N ASP A 34 3.17 -0.09 -4.37
CA ASP A 34 3.15 -1.34 -3.61
C ASP A 34 1.84 -1.40 -2.81
N LEU A 35 0.92 -2.26 -3.26
CA LEU A 35 -0.37 -2.53 -2.64
C LEU A 35 -0.37 -3.87 -1.89
N SER A 36 0.81 -4.35 -1.48
CA SER A 36 1.00 -5.60 -0.74
C SER A 36 0.08 -5.72 0.48
N THR A 37 -0.50 -6.91 0.66
CA THR A 37 -1.35 -7.27 1.80
C THR A 37 -0.90 -8.60 2.40
N GLY A 38 -1.06 -8.77 3.72
CA GLY A 38 -0.65 -10.00 4.42
C GLY A 38 0.82 -9.99 4.90
N LYS A 39 1.53 -11.10 4.67
CA LYS A 39 2.87 -11.32 5.26
C LYS A 39 3.96 -10.57 4.49
N ASN A 40 5.02 -10.20 5.20
CA ASN A 40 6.26 -9.63 4.66
C ASN A 40 6.12 -8.30 3.90
N ILE A 41 5.03 -7.55 4.11
CA ILE A 41 4.81 -6.22 3.47
C ILE A 41 6.06 -5.32 3.60
N HIS A 42 6.66 -5.26 4.79
CA HIS A 42 7.84 -4.43 5.04
C HIS A 42 9.04 -4.85 4.19
N GLU A 43 9.33 -6.16 4.14
CA GLU A 43 10.49 -6.72 3.42
C GLU A 43 10.30 -6.63 1.91
N THR A 44 9.12 -6.99 1.39
CA THR A 44 8.76 -6.81 -0.02
C THR A 44 8.98 -5.37 -0.47
N ARG A 45 8.48 -4.41 0.31
CA ARG A 45 8.62 -2.99 0.01
C ARG A 45 10.08 -2.51 0.06
N GLU A 46 10.87 -2.98 1.03
CA GLU A 46 12.29 -2.64 1.11
C GLU A 46 13.02 -3.05 -0.17
N TRP A 47 12.79 -4.28 -0.65
CA TRP A 47 13.36 -4.77 -1.90
C TRP A 47 12.91 -3.95 -3.11
N ILE A 48 11.62 -3.60 -3.20
CA ILE A 48 11.11 -2.75 -4.27
C ILE A 48 11.77 -1.37 -4.24
N ILE A 49 11.76 -0.67 -3.11
CA ILE A 49 12.28 0.70 -3.01
C ILE A 49 13.79 0.76 -3.31
N ARG A 50 14.57 -0.22 -2.84
CA ARG A 50 16.02 -0.27 -3.10
C ARG A 50 16.38 -0.54 -4.56
N ASN A 51 15.45 -1.08 -5.35
CA ASN A 51 15.67 -1.44 -6.75
C ASN A 51 14.86 -0.59 -7.74
N SER A 52 13.93 0.24 -7.25
CA SER A 52 13.07 1.05 -8.12
C SER A 52 13.80 2.31 -8.61
N PRO A 53 13.86 2.55 -9.93
CA PRO A 53 14.35 3.81 -10.48
C PRO A 53 13.25 4.87 -10.62
N ILE A 54 11.99 4.54 -10.28
CA ILE A 54 10.81 5.42 -10.39
C ILE A 54 10.14 5.59 -9.02
N PRO A 55 9.34 6.66 -8.80
CA PRO A 55 8.68 6.88 -7.52
C PRO A 55 7.76 5.73 -7.11
N VAL A 56 7.79 5.41 -5.82
CA VAL A 56 7.02 4.34 -5.19
C VAL A 56 6.01 4.93 -4.22
N GLY A 57 4.73 4.63 -4.44
CA GLY A 57 3.65 4.97 -3.55
C GLY A 57 3.11 3.79 -2.76
N THR A 58 2.38 4.08 -1.69
CA THR A 58 1.69 3.07 -0.89
C THR A 58 0.31 3.55 -0.43
N VAL A 59 -0.45 2.63 0.16
CA VAL A 59 -1.65 2.93 0.94
C VAL A 59 -1.40 2.51 2.40
N PRO A 60 -0.92 3.41 3.28
CA PRO A 60 -0.43 3.02 4.62
C PRO A 60 -1.46 2.29 5.50
N ILE A 61 -2.77 2.46 5.22
CA ILE A 61 -3.83 1.82 5.99
C ILE A 61 -3.81 0.29 5.87
N TYR A 62 -3.30 -0.27 4.77
CA TYR A 62 -3.23 -1.72 4.57
C TYR A 62 -2.26 -2.36 5.55
N GLN A 63 -1.05 -1.80 5.66
CA GLN A 63 -0.09 -2.28 6.65
C GLN A 63 -0.55 -2.00 8.09
N ALA A 64 -1.17 -0.84 8.35
CA ALA A 64 -1.73 -0.54 9.68
C ALA A 64 -2.80 -1.58 10.09
N LEU A 65 -3.62 -2.02 9.14
CA LEU A 65 -4.63 -3.07 9.36
C LEU A 65 -4.00 -4.43 9.65
N GLU A 66 -2.89 -4.77 8.99
CA GLU A 66 -2.11 -5.97 9.30
C GLU A 66 -1.48 -5.94 10.70
N LYS A 67 -0.97 -4.77 11.14
CA LYS A 67 -0.45 -4.58 12.53
C LYS A 67 -1.50 -4.92 13.59
N VAL A 68 -2.78 -4.72 13.29
CA VAL A 68 -3.90 -5.10 14.16
C VAL A 68 -4.58 -6.43 13.80
N LYS A 69 -3.93 -7.26 12.97
CA LYS A 69 -4.41 -8.58 12.55
C LYS A 69 -5.81 -8.52 11.92
N GLY A 70 -6.07 -7.52 11.08
CA GLY A 70 -7.35 -7.33 10.40
C GLY A 70 -8.48 -6.76 11.26
N ARG A 71 -8.25 -6.48 12.55
CA ARG A 71 -9.29 -5.97 13.46
C ARG A 71 -9.43 -4.45 13.33
N VAL A 72 -10.31 -4.00 12.43
CA VAL A 72 -10.57 -2.57 12.18
C VAL A 72 -10.82 -1.75 13.46
N LYS A 73 -11.55 -2.31 14.44
CA LYS A 73 -11.82 -1.63 15.73
C LYS A 73 -10.58 -1.28 16.55
N ASN A 74 -9.46 -1.94 16.28
CA ASN A 74 -8.19 -1.72 16.96
C ASN A 74 -7.33 -0.67 16.24
N LEU A 75 -7.70 -0.25 15.03
CA LEU A 75 -7.03 0.85 14.35
C LEU A 75 -7.20 2.14 15.13
N ASN A 76 -6.12 2.87 15.28
CA ASN A 76 -6.08 4.17 15.91
C ASN A 76 -4.95 5.02 15.30
N TRP A 77 -4.88 6.28 15.70
CA TRP A 77 -3.88 7.22 15.18
C TRP A 77 -2.44 6.77 15.44
N GLU A 78 -2.12 6.22 16.61
CA GLU A 78 -0.74 5.85 16.94
C GLU A 78 -0.22 4.74 16.02
N ILE A 79 -1.03 3.71 15.78
CA ILE A 79 -0.69 2.62 14.84
C ILE A 79 -0.51 3.16 13.42
N TYR A 80 -1.37 4.10 13.00
CA TYR A 80 -1.28 4.69 11.68
C TYR A 80 -0.03 5.57 11.54
N LYS A 81 0.25 6.41 12.55
CA LYS A 81 1.44 7.27 12.62
C LYS A 81 2.73 6.45 12.58
N GLU A 82 2.83 5.39 13.39
CA GLU A 82 3.97 4.48 13.35
C GLU A 82 4.16 3.88 11.95
N THR A 83 3.07 3.54 11.26
CA THR A 83 3.12 3.01 9.90
C THR A 83 3.57 4.06 8.88
N LEU A 84 3.15 5.31 9.03
CA LEU A 84 3.62 6.41 8.18
C LEU A 84 5.13 6.67 8.36
N VAL A 85 5.60 6.73 9.61
CA VAL A 85 7.03 6.94 9.91
C VAL A 85 7.87 5.81 9.32
N GLU A 86 7.48 4.56 9.57
CA GLU A 86 8.18 3.38 9.04
C GLU A 86 8.29 3.42 7.51
N GLN A 87 7.20 3.73 6.80
CA GLN A 87 7.22 3.80 5.34
C GLN A 87 8.01 5.00 4.80
N ALA A 88 7.95 6.14 5.48
CA ALA A 88 8.73 7.31 5.12
C ALA A 88 10.24 7.06 5.31
N GLU A 89 10.64 6.37 6.37
CA GLU A 89 12.03 5.98 6.63
C GLU A 89 12.58 5.01 5.57
N GLN A 90 11.74 4.13 5.02
CA GLN A 90 12.13 3.26 3.89
C GLN A 90 12.35 4.04 2.59
N GLY A 91 11.68 5.20 2.43
CA GLY A 91 11.78 6.04 1.24
C GLY A 91 10.56 5.99 0.32
N VAL A 92 9.35 5.74 0.85
CA VAL A 92 8.13 5.89 0.06
C VAL A 92 7.94 7.35 -0.36
N ASP A 93 7.69 7.58 -1.65
CA ASP A 93 7.62 8.92 -2.26
C ASP A 93 6.24 9.58 -2.06
N TYR A 94 5.15 8.79 -2.03
CA TYR A 94 3.81 9.32 -1.84
C TYR A 94 2.85 8.36 -1.13
N PHE A 95 1.91 8.93 -0.38
CA PHE A 95 0.89 8.18 0.35
C PHE A 95 -0.51 8.48 -0.18
N THR A 96 -1.25 7.42 -0.48
CA THR A 96 -2.71 7.52 -0.63
C THR A 96 -3.37 7.45 0.75
N ILE A 97 -3.93 8.58 1.18
CA ILE A 97 -4.59 8.73 2.47
C ILE A 97 -6.08 9.04 2.26
N HIS A 98 -6.95 8.19 2.78
CA HIS A 98 -8.41 8.31 2.67
C HIS A 98 -8.99 9.30 3.70
N ALA A 99 -8.35 10.46 3.91
CA ALA A 99 -8.75 11.44 4.93
C ALA A 99 -10.11 12.12 4.62
N GLY A 100 -10.57 12.06 3.36
CA GLY A 100 -11.87 12.58 2.95
C GLY A 100 -13.06 11.68 3.27
N VAL A 101 -12.85 10.48 3.80
CA VAL A 101 -13.93 9.56 4.20
C VAL A 101 -14.46 9.97 5.58
N LEU A 102 -15.29 11.01 5.59
CA LEU A 102 -15.88 11.54 6.81
C LEU A 102 -17.09 10.70 7.24
N LYS A 103 -17.33 10.63 8.56
CA LYS A 103 -18.46 9.89 9.14
C LYS A 103 -19.82 10.31 8.55
N GLU A 104 -19.99 11.61 8.31
CA GLU A 104 -21.19 12.21 7.71
C GLU A 104 -21.44 11.75 6.27
N TYR A 105 -20.41 11.35 5.53
CA TYR A 105 -20.54 10.95 4.12
C TYR A 105 -20.90 9.47 3.95
N ILE A 106 -20.68 8.63 4.97
CA ILE A 106 -21.00 7.19 4.89
C ILE A 106 -22.49 6.95 4.58
N GLY A 107 -23.39 7.82 5.04
CA GLY A 107 -24.83 7.68 4.75
C GLY A 107 -25.19 7.90 3.29
N LEU A 108 -24.40 8.67 2.55
CA LEU A 108 -24.64 9.02 1.13
C LEU A 108 -24.40 7.85 0.18
N THR A 109 -23.73 6.81 0.69
CA THR A 109 -23.25 5.69 -0.11
C THR A 109 -24.38 4.63 -0.26
N LYS A 110 -25.23 4.45 0.77
CA LYS A 110 -26.31 3.43 0.88
C LYS A 110 -27.13 3.02 -0.36
N ASN A 111 -27.36 3.94 -1.31
CA ASN A 111 -28.20 3.69 -2.48
C ASN A 111 -27.39 3.47 -3.78
N ARG A 112 -26.06 3.42 -3.73
CA ARG A 112 -25.26 3.07 -4.92
C ARG A 112 -25.33 1.57 -5.20
N THR A 113 -25.14 1.21 -6.46
CA THR A 113 -25.31 -0.16 -6.96
C THR A 113 -24.16 -1.11 -6.58
N THR A 114 -22.96 -0.60 -6.29
CA THR A 114 -21.72 -1.40 -6.17
C THR A 114 -20.92 -1.12 -4.89
N GLU A 115 -21.62 -0.93 -3.75
CA GLU A 115 -20.96 -0.67 -2.45
C GLU A 115 -20.63 -1.92 -1.65
#